data_AF-A0AAD0W5A6-F1
#
_entry.id   AF-A0AAD0W5A6-F1
#
_cell.length_a   1.000
_cell.length_b   1.000
_cell.length_c   1.000
_cell.angle_alpha   90.00
_cell.angle_beta   90.00
_cell.angle_gamma   90.00
#
_symmetry.space_group_name_H-M   'P 1'
#
loop_
_entity.id
_entity.type
_entity.pdbx_description
1 polymer ?
#
loop_
_entity_poly.entity_id
_entity_poly.type
_entity_poly.pdbx_seq_one_letter_code
_entity_poly.pdbx_strand_id
1 'polypeptide(L)'
;MSKMKKLLVGTTVAICALGSASSMAADGKALYTAKMCQTCHGAEGKAPIMPLYPKLNGQNKEYLAAQMKDIKSGKRNNGMSAAMKAMVANVTDAEIDAIAEYLSKVE
;
A
#
# COMPACT_ATOMS: atom_id res chain seq x y z
N MET A 1 49.58 -23.65 36.16
CA MET A 1 50.65 -22.96 35.39
C MET A 1 50.47 -23.31 33.92
N SER A 2 49.98 -22.37 33.09
CA SER A 2 50.32 -22.23 31.66
C SER A 2 49.55 -21.06 31.03
N LYS A 3 50.11 -19.88 31.29
CA LYS A 3 50.19 -18.67 30.45
C LYS A 3 49.14 -18.49 29.35
N MET A 4 48.17 -17.61 29.63
CA MET A 4 47.52 -16.74 28.65
C MET A 4 48.57 -16.07 27.76
N LYS A 5 48.49 -16.32 26.45
CA LYS A 5 49.29 -15.62 25.45
C LYS A 5 48.43 -14.49 24.87
N LYS A 6 48.86 -13.27 25.16
CA LYS A 6 48.29 -12.02 24.68
C LYS A 6 48.42 -11.95 23.15
N LEU A 7 47.34 -11.59 22.46
CA LEU A 7 47.34 -10.99 21.13
C LEU A 7 46.29 -9.86 21.18
N LEU A 8 46.67 -8.64 21.55
CA LEU A 8 47.08 -7.54 20.67
C LEU A 8 46.13 -7.31 19.47
N VAL A 9 45.25 -6.32 19.68
CA VAL A 9 44.90 -5.19 18.79
C VAL A 9 44.51 -5.53 17.34
N GLY A 10 43.26 -5.19 17.00
CA GLY A 10 42.80 -5.16 15.61
C GLY A 10 41.46 -4.45 15.47
N THR A 11 41.50 -3.13 15.52
CA THR A 11 40.62 -2.17 14.82
C THR A 11 39.12 -2.46 14.79
N THR A 12 38.37 -1.69 15.57
CA THR A 12 36.95 -1.41 15.37
C THR A 12 36.68 -0.94 13.95
N VAL A 13 36.08 -1.79 13.12
CA VAL A 13 35.32 -1.35 11.95
C VAL A 13 33.86 -1.35 12.35
N ALA A 14 33.44 -0.26 12.99
CA ALA A 14 32.03 0.07 13.08
C ALA A 14 31.59 0.52 11.67
N ILE A 15 31.21 -0.43 10.83
CA ILE A 15 30.37 -0.13 9.66
C ILE A 15 29.00 0.24 10.23
N CYS A 16 28.81 1.53 10.50
CA CYS A 16 27.49 2.13 10.46
C CYS A 16 27.04 2.09 9.00
N ALA A 17 26.49 0.95 8.58
CA ALA A 17 25.62 0.92 7.42
C ALA A 17 24.41 1.79 7.80
N LEU A 18 24.43 3.05 7.37
CA LEU A 18 23.22 3.80 7.09
C LEU A 18 22.51 3.05 5.96
N GLY A 19 21.86 1.94 6.32
CA GLY A 19 20.85 1.35 5.49
C GLY A 19 19.81 2.43 5.32
N SER A 20 19.78 3.05 4.14
CA SER A 20 18.59 3.74 3.67
C SER A 20 17.47 2.72 3.86
N ALA A 21 16.64 2.93 4.86
CA ALA A 21 15.37 2.26 4.98
C ALA A 21 14.54 2.79 3.81
N SER A 22 14.82 2.27 2.62
CA SER A 22 13.88 2.27 1.52
C SER A 22 12.66 1.58 2.11
N SER A 23 11.67 2.37 2.50
CA SER A 23 10.34 1.87 2.79
C SER A 23 9.99 1.00 1.59
N MET A 24 10.01 -0.32 1.76
CA MET A 24 9.60 -1.22 0.71
C MET A 24 8.14 -0.87 0.45
N ALA A 25 7.90 -0.10 -0.61
CA ALA A 25 6.56 0.30 -0.98
C ALA A 25 5.74 -0.98 -1.10
N ALA A 26 4.63 -1.04 -0.38
CA ALA A 26 3.78 -2.22 -0.42
C ALA A 26 3.36 -2.48 -1.87
N ASP A 27 3.32 -3.74 -2.29
CA ASP A 27 2.91 -4.11 -3.65
C ASP A 27 1.43 -3.79 -3.83
N GLY A 28 1.14 -2.70 -4.56
CA GLY A 28 -0.22 -2.22 -4.79
C GLY A 28 -1.11 -3.22 -5.52
N LYS A 29 -0.56 -4.05 -6.41
CA LYS A 29 -1.31 -5.10 -7.10
C LYS A 29 -1.68 -6.21 -6.13
N ALA A 30 -0.71 -6.68 -5.35
CA ALA A 30 -0.96 -7.71 -4.34
C ALA A 30 -1.97 -7.23 -3.29
N LEU A 31 -1.87 -5.97 -2.85
CA LEU A 31 -2.83 -5.34 -1.94
C LEU A 31 -4.23 -5.24 -2.54
N TYR A 32 -4.36 -4.82 -3.80
CA TYR A 32 -5.65 -4.73 -4.49
C TYR A 32 -6.40 -6.09 -4.50
N THR A 33 -5.65 -7.18 -4.69
CA THR A 33 -6.19 -8.54 -4.59
C THR A 33 -6.46 -8.95 -3.14
N ALA A 34 -5.51 -8.75 -2.22
CA ALA A 34 -5.60 -9.19 -0.83
C ALA A 34 -6.71 -8.47 -0.04
N LYS A 35 -6.99 -7.21 -0.37
CA LYS A 35 -8.09 -6.41 0.21
C LYS A 35 -9.42 -6.61 -0.53
N MET A 36 -9.49 -7.59 -1.43
CA MET A 36 -10.69 -8.01 -2.15
C MET A 36 -11.32 -6.91 -3.03
N CYS A 37 -10.55 -5.87 -3.39
CA CYS A 37 -11.05 -4.73 -4.17
C CYS A 37 -11.57 -5.16 -5.56
N GLN A 38 -10.89 -6.14 -6.16
CA GLN A 38 -11.22 -6.70 -7.47
C GLN A 38 -12.60 -7.37 -7.53
N THR A 39 -13.17 -7.78 -6.39
CA THR A 39 -14.49 -8.45 -6.33
C THR A 39 -15.60 -7.52 -6.82
N CYS A 40 -15.47 -6.22 -6.53
CA CYS A 40 -16.46 -5.22 -6.90
C CYS A 40 -16.02 -4.41 -8.12
N HIS A 41 -14.75 -4.03 -8.19
CA HIS A 41 -14.22 -3.16 -9.24
C HIS A 41 -13.67 -3.91 -10.46
N GLY A 42 -13.67 -5.24 -10.41
CA GLY A 42 -13.17 -6.11 -11.47
C GLY A 42 -11.67 -6.36 -11.38
N ALA A 43 -11.20 -7.31 -12.19
CA ALA A 43 -9.76 -7.47 -12.41
C ALA A 43 -9.18 -6.12 -12.86
N GLU A 44 -8.06 -5.72 -12.24
CA GLU A 44 -7.37 -4.47 -12.57
C GLU A 44 -8.21 -3.18 -12.42
N GLY A 45 -9.42 -3.24 -11.86
CA GLY A 45 -10.33 -2.09 -11.79
C GLY A 45 -11.08 -1.77 -13.09
N LYS A 46 -11.05 -2.67 -14.09
CA LYS A 46 -11.54 -2.42 -15.47
C LYS A 46 -13.02 -2.71 -15.69
N ALA A 47 -13.53 -3.74 -15.04
CA ALA A 47 -14.85 -4.31 -15.30
C ALA A 47 -15.59 -4.54 -13.97
N PRO A 48 -16.24 -3.50 -13.43
CA PRO A 48 -16.98 -3.61 -12.19
C PRO A 48 -18.13 -4.60 -12.30
N ILE A 49 -18.46 -5.27 -11.19
CA ILE A 49 -19.52 -6.29 -11.14
C ILE A 49 -20.92 -5.71 -11.37
N MET A 50 -21.10 -4.41 -11.11
CA MET A 50 -22.35 -3.70 -11.36
C MET A 50 -22.08 -2.34 -12.03
N PRO A 51 -22.97 -1.86 -12.93
CA PRO A 51 -22.77 -0.60 -13.66
C PRO A 51 -22.61 0.64 -12.77
N LEU A 52 -23.16 0.61 -11.55
CA LEU A 52 -23.08 1.74 -10.62
C LEU A 52 -21.72 1.84 -9.91
N TYR A 53 -20.92 0.76 -9.92
CA TYR A 53 -19.59 0.76 -9.32
C TYR A 53 -18.59 1.38 -10.31
N PRO A 54 -17.68 2.25 -9.85
CA PRO A 54 -16.77 2.94 -10.74
C PRO A 54 -15.69 2.00 -11.27
N LYS A 55 -15.31 2.22 -12.54
CA LYS A 55 -14.03 1.80 -13.09
C LYS A 55 -12.91 2.61 -12.45
N LEU A 56 -11.81 1.96 -12.12
CA LEU A 56 -10.70 2.54 -11.35
C LEU A 56 -9.38 2.61 -12.13
N ASN A 57 -9.22 1.76 -13.15
CA ASN A 57 -8.01 1.70 -13.96
C ASN A 57 -7.74 3.04 -14.66
N GLY A 58 -6.47 3.43 -14.73
CA GLY A 58 -5.99 4.63 -15.42
C GLY A 58 -6.42 5.94 -14.76
N GLN A 59 -7.07 5.88 -13.60
CA GLN A 59 -7.47 7.07 -12.87
C GLN A 59 -6.28 7.76 -12.22
N ASN A 60 -6.35 9.07 -12.04
CA ASN A 60 -5.31 9.81 -11.34
C ASN A 60 -5.07 9.26 -9.92
N LYS A 61 -3.80 9.06 -9.57
CA LYS A 61 -3.37 8.49 -8.29
C LYS A 61 -3.88 9.30 -7.11
N GLU A 62 -3.65 10.62 -7.12
CA GLU A 62 -4.01 11.52 -6.02
C GLU A 62 -5.52 11.50 -5.80
N TYR A 63 -6.29 11.45 -6.89
CA TYR A 63 -7.74 11.30 -6.83
C TYR A 63 -8.15 9.99 -6.18
N LEU A 64 -7.60 8.84 -6.61
CA LEU A 64 -7.90 7.54 -6.02
C LEU A 64 -7.60 7.50 -4.51
N ALA A 65 -6.42 7.99 -4.13
CA ALA A 65 -6.01 8.08 -2.73
C ALA A 65 -6.95 8.98 -1.92
N ALA A 66 -7.29 10.16 -2.44
CA ALA A 66 -8.21 11.09 -1.80
C ALA A 66 -9.61 10.47 -1.64
N GLN A 67 -10.14 9.78 -2.65
CA GLN A 67 -11.45 9.13 -2.54
C GLN A 67 -11.45 8.02 -1.48
N MET A 68 -10.42 7.18 -1.43
CA MET A 68 -10.31 6.15 -0.40
C MET A 68 -10.24 6.76 1.01
N LYS A 69 -9.45 7.82 1.21
CA LYS A 69 -9.32 8.54 2.49
C LYS A 69 -10.62 9.25 2.90
N ASP A 70 -11.31 9.88 1.96
CA ASP A 70 -12.59 10.56 2.20
C ASP A 70 -13.69 9.56 2.57
N ILE A 71 -13.75 8.39 1.92
CA ILE A 71 -14.71 7.34 2.25
C ILE A 71 -14.38 6.73 3.63
N LYS A 72 -13.10 6.43 3.88
CA LYS A 72 -12.62 5.88 5.16
C LYS A 72 -12.98 6.79 6.33
N SER A 73 -12.66 8.08 6.24
CA SER A 73 -13.00 9.09 7.26
C SER A 73 -14.51 9.36 7.36
N GLY A 74 -15.27 9.08 6.31
CA GLY A 74 -16.71 9.39 6.23
C GLY A 74 -17.01 10.80 5.71
N LYS A 75 -16.00 11.57 5.31
CA LYS A 75 -16.17 12.82 4.57
C LYS A 75 -16.96 12.61 3.27
N ARG A 76 -16.74 11.48 2.60
CA ARG A 76 -17.60 11.01 1.51
C ARG A 76 -18.54 9.91 2.04
N ASN A 77 -19.82 10.22 2.06
CA ASN A 77 -20.89 9.37 2.62
C ASN A 77 -22.14 9.29 1.72
N ASN A 78 -21.98 9.50 0.41
CA ASN A 78 -23.06 9.46 -0.57
C ASN A 78 -23.08 8.18 -1.43
N GLY A 79 -24.23 7.89 -2.04
CA GLY A 79 -24.38 6.78 -2.99
C GLY A 79 -23.82 5.46 -2.45
N MET A 80 -22.94 4.83 -3.22
CA MET A 80 -22.35 3.54 -2.88
C MET A 80 -21.12 3.60 -1.96
N SER A 81 -20.76 4.79 -1.45
CA SER A 81 -19.64 4.92 -0.50
C SER A 81 -19.87 4.15 0.80
N ALA A 82 -21.13 3.88 1.20
CA ALA A 82 -21.45 3.07 2.36
C ALA A 82 -20.90 1.63 2.25
N ALA A 83 -21.04 1.00 1.07
CA ALA A 83 -20.48 -0.33 0.81
C ALA A 83 -18.94 -0.30 0.82
N MET A 84 -18.34 0.75 0.24
CA MET A 84 -16.89 0.90 0.19
C MET A 84 -16.27 1.22 1.57
N LYS A 85 -16.99 1.92 2.45
CA LYS A 85 -16.50 2.35 3.76
C LYS A 85 -16.03 1.17 4.62
N ALA A 86 -16.77 0.07 4.61
CA ALA A 86 -16.38 -1.14 5.33
C ALA A 86 -15.09 -1.76 4.75
N MET A 87 -14.92 -1.71 3.43
CA MET A 87 -13.75 -2.27 2.74
C MET A 87 -12.47 -1.49 3.06
N VAL A 88 -12.55 -0.16 3.11
CA VAL A 88 -11.38 0.71 3.35
C VAL A 88 -11.07 0.94 4.83
N ALA A 89 -11.92 0.48 5.75
CA ALA A 89 -11.75 0.68 7.18
C ALA A 89 -10.39 0.16 7.71
N ASN A 90 -9.95 -1.00 7.20
CA ASN A 90 -8.71 -1.67 7.58
C ASN A 90 -7.60 -1.57 6.52
N VAL A 91 -7.67 -0.55 5.65
CA VAL A 91 -6.62 -0.23 4.69
C VAL A 91 -5.84 0.95 5.24
N THR A 92 -4.57 0.76 5.54
CA THR A 92 -3.68 1.82 6.04
C THR A 92 -3.41 2.87 4.95
N ASP A 93 -2.93 4.06 5.35
CA ASP A 93 -2.71 5.13 4.39
C ASP A 93 -1.58 4.80 3.40
N ALA A 94 -0.56 4.04 3.85
CA ALA A 94 0.48 3.52 2.98
C ALA A 94 -0.07 2.49 1.97
N GLU A 95 -0.99 1.62 2.39
CA GLU A 95 -1.66 0.68 1.49
C GLU A 95 -2.59 1.41 0.50
N ILE A 96 -3.29 2.46 0.94
CA ILE A 96 -4.10 3.32 0.06
C ILE A 96 -3.23 3.91 -1.05
N ASP A 97 -2.10 4.50 -0.69
CA ASP A 97 -1.21 5.14 -1.66
C ASP A 97 -0.60 4.11 -2.63
N ALA A 98 -0.28 2.91 -2.14
CA ALA A 98 0.20 1.80 -2.98
C ALA A 98 -0.86 1.28 -3.95
N ILE A 99 -2.10 1.07 -3.48
CA ILE A 99 -3.23 0.65 -4.33
C ILE A 99 -3.54 1.72 -5.38
N ALA A 100 -3.53 3.00 -5.00
CA ALA A 100 -3.75 4.11 -5.91
C ALA A 100 -2.68 4.20 -7.00
N GLU A 101 -1.40 4.04 -6.62
CA GLU A 101 -0.26 4.01 -7.55
C GLU A 101 -0.37 2.83 -8.55
N TYR A 102 -0.83 1.67 -8.08
CA TYR A 102 -1.06 0.53 -8.96
C TYR A 102 -2.17 0.84 -9.96
N LEU A 103 -3.36 1.24 -9.48
CA LEU A 103 -4.52 1.47 -10.34
C LEU A 103 -4.32 2.60 -11.36
N SER A 104 -3.51 3.62 -11.03
CA SER A 104 -3.21 4.72 -11.95
C SER A 104 -2.34 4.31 -13.14
N LYS A 105 -1.60 3.20 -13.03
CA LYS A 105 -0.70 2.68 -14.07
C LYS A 105 -1.33 1.61 -14.96
N VAL A 106 -2.52 1.15 -14.60
CA VAL A 106 -3.19 0.08 -15.34
C VAL A 106 -4.14 0.69 -16.36
N GLU A 107 -3.95 0.40 -17.64
CA GLU A 107 -4.74 0.91 -18.77
C GLU A 107 -5.94 0.04 -19.09
#